data_AF-A0A4P8IEQ5-F1
#
_entry.id   AF-A0A4P8IEQ5-F1
#
_cell.length_a   1.000
_cell.length_b   1.000
_cell.length_c   1.000
_cell.angle_alpha   90.00
_cell.angle_beta   90.00
_cell.angle_gamma   90.00
#
_symmetry.space_group_name_H-M   'P 1'
#
loop_
_entity.id
_entity.type
_entity.pdbx_description
1 polymer ?
#
loop_
_entity_poly.entity_id
_entity_poly.type
_entity_poly.pdbx_seq_one_letter_code
_entity_poly.pdbx_strand_id
1 'polypeptide(L)'
;MKAKRILLAALCLMLVSAGGERTIQGAMKKPGKPSGVMATAVKRTVVLSWIKGKKASGTEIYLYDRQKKRYIKKADSKASRYVVKGLKPGVSYGFKVRSYRIYKKKKYYSGYSKVVRASMAAKGESTIKNFLKTAVAPVGSTLYIWGGGWNKADTGTGKDGKRIGLNGEWNRFFLSQNSRYNYKKHRYRHGKGLDCSGFVGWTVYNIRNTVPGKGGYVRKAKDQPKLFAEKGWGSYKSKKKVADYKAGDVMGSSSCGHVWIVIGACRDGSVVLVHSSPKGVQLSGSPTKKGRKKSQALALAKKYMKKYHRTWYRRYPDCSRGKSYLTQYGQMRWDVSGNHVMEDPEGYQHKYADAILKDIYRN
;
A
#
# COMPACT_ATOMS: atom_id res chain seq x y z
N MET A 1 -53.73 -51.31 33.74
CA MET A 1 -53.78 -49.94 34.29
C MET A 1 -53.48 -48.94 33.18
N LYS A 2 -54.44 -48.05 32.87
CA LYS A 2 -54.40 -47.08 31.76
C LYS A 2 -53.79 -45.75 32.21
N ALA A 3 -52.94 -45.19 31.34
CA ALA A 3 -52.76 -43.78 30.94
C ALA A 3 -52.77 -42.62 31.98
N LYS A 4 -51.77 -41.72 31.88
CA LYS A 4 -51.94 -40.38 31.24
C LYS A 4 -50.63 -39.58 31.17
N ARG A 5 -50.46 -38.93 30.01
CA ARG A 5 -49.45 -37.92 29.65
C ARG A 5 -49.75 -36.59 30.36
N ILE A 6 -48.71 -35.85 30.75
CA ILE A 6 -48.81 -34.40 30.98
C ILE A 6 -47.66 -33.71 30.23
N LEU A 7 -48.05 -32.91 29.23
CA LEU A 7 -47.22 -31.93 28.54
C LEU A 7 -47.13 -30.68 29.44
N LEU A 8 -45.93 -30.25 29.83
CA LEU A 8 -45.73 -28.90 30.39
C LEU A 8 -45.24 -27.97 29.28
N ALA A 9 -46.11 -27.08 28.81
CA ALA A 9 -45.74 -25.97 27.95
C ALA A 9 -45.16 -24.84 28.83
N ALA A 10 -43.84 -24.69 28.83
CA ALA A 10 -43.17 -23.56 29.47
C ALA A 10 -43.24 -22.33 28.55
N LEU A 11 -44.15 -21.42 28.88
CA LEU A 11 -44.23 -20.06 28.35
C LEU A 11 -43.03 -19.23 28.88
N CYS A 12 -41.85 -19.38 28.27
CA CYS A 12 -40.72 -18.49 28.55
C CYS A 12 -40.92 -17.17 27.80
N LEU A 13 -41.49 -16.21 28.52
CA LEU A 13 -41.60 -14.80 28.19
C LEU A 13 -40.23 -14.27 27.73
N MET A 14 -40.05 -14.07 26.43
CA MET A 14 -38.86 -13.38 25.90
C MET A 14 -38.92 -11.90 26.28
N LEU A 15 -38.31 -11.56 27.41
CA LEU A 15 -37.83 -10.21 27.69
C LEU A 15 -36.69 -9.88 26.71
N VAL A 16 -37.06 -9.49 25.49
CA VAL A 16 -36.14 -8.81 24.57
C VAL A 16 -35.81 -7.47 25.20
N SER A 17 -34.65 -7.39 25.85
CA SER A 17 -34.14 -6.14 26.39
C SER A 17 -34.11 -5.07 25.29
N ALA A 18 -34.81 -3.96 25.50
CA ALA A 18 -34.82 -2.80 24.61
C ALA A 18 -33.40 -2.21 24.35
N GLY A 19 -32.40 -2.63 25.12
CA GLY A 19 -30.98 -2.36 24.90
C GLY A 19 -30.37 -3.08 23.70
N GLY A 20 -30.79 -4.30 23.38
CA GLY A 20 -30.30 -5.07 22.24
C GLY A 20 -30.70 -4.47 20.89
N GLU A 21 -31.98 -4.12 20.74
CA GLU A 21 -32.52 -3.55 19.50
C GLU A 21 -32.03 -2.12 19.22
N ARG A 22 -31.92 -1.27 20.26
CA ARG A 22 -31.36 0.09 20.13
C ARG A 22 -29.90 0.05 19.67
N THR A 23 -29.13 -0.94 20.13
CA THR A 23 -27.72 -1.12 19.75
C THR A 23 -27.58 -1.61 18.31
N ILE A 24 -28.44 -2.55 17.87
CA ILE A 24 -28.48 -3.04 16.48
C ILE A 24 -28.93 -1.92 15.51
N GLN A 25 -29.98 -1.15 15.84
CA GLN A 25 -30.38 0.00 15.02
C GLN A 25 -29.32 1.12 15.00
N GLY A 26 -28.62 1.37 16.10
CA GLY A 26 -27.51 2.32 16.17
C GLY A 26 -26.32 1.93 15.28
N ALA A 27 -26.00 0.64 15.21
CA ALA A 27 -25.00 0.07 14.31
C ALA A 27 -25.43 0.13 12.83
N MET A 28 -26.73 0.00 12.53
CA MET A 28 -27.26 0.15 11.16
C MET A 28 -27.15 1.56 10.59
N LYS A 29 -27.09 2.59 11.45
CA LYS A 29 -27.07 4.02 11.07
C LYS A 29 -25.66 4.54 10.79
N LYS A 30 -24.63 4.05 11.51
CA LYS A 30 -23.24 4.51 11.33
C LYS A 30 -22.62 3.97 10.03
N PRO A 31 -21.82 4.78 9.30
CA PRO A 31 -21.06 4.27 8.16
C PRO A 31 -19.89 3.38 8.62
N GLY A 32 -19.42 2.53 7.72
CA GLY A 32 -18.14 1.84 7.89
C GLY A 32 -16.98 2.84 7.94
N LYS A 33 -15.92 2.49 8.66
CA LYS A 33 -14.68 3.28 8.72
C LYS A 33 -13.95 3.25 7.36
N PRO A 34 -13.34 4.36 6.91
CA PRO A 34 -12.50 4.35 5.72
C PRO A 34 -11.28 3.46 5.92
N SER A 35 -10.89 2.73 4.88
CA SER A 35 -9.74 1.82 4.89
C SER A 35 -8.76 2.18 3.77
N GLY A 36 -7.56 1.59 3.78
CA GLY A 36 -6.56 1.87 2.73
C GLY A 36 -6.20 3.35 2.60
N VAL A 37 -6.20 4.09 3.72
CA VAL A 37 -5.93 5.53 3.71
C VAL A 37 -4.46 5.74 3.38
N MET A 38 -4.20 6.62 2.41
CA MET A 38 -2.86 7.04 2.00
C MET A 38 -2.75 8.56 2.04
N ALA A 39 -1.56 9.05 2.36
CA ALA A 39 -1.16 10.44 2.19
C ALA A 39 0.18 10.43 1.45
N THR A 40 0.19 10.99 0.25
CA THR A 40 1.40 11.07 -0.58
C THR A 40 1.64 12.52 -0.96
N ALA A 41 2.80 13.06 -0.60
CA ALA A 41 3.21 14.39 -1.02
C ALA A 41 3.74 14.32 -2.46
N VAL A 42 3.21 15.24 -3.28
CA VAL A 42 3.56 15.40 -4.69
C VAL A 42 3.67 16.91 -4.95
N LYS A 43 4.88 17.35 -5.27
CA LYS A 43 5.28 18.76 -5.45
C LYS A 43 4.90 19.58 -4.23
N ARG A 44 3.99 20.54 -4.38
CA ARG A 44 3.52 21.45 -3.33
C ARG A 44 2.16 21.05 -2.74
N THR A 45 1.79 19.78 -2.89
CA THR A 45 0.49 19.27 -2.45
C THR A 45 0.62 17.93 -1.73
N VAL A 46 -0.37 17.61 -0.89
CA VAL A 46 -0.55 16.26 -0.36
C VAL A 46 -1.84 15.67 -0.92
N VAL A 47 -1.72 14.51 -1.55
CA VAL A 47 -2.84 13.76 -2.08
C VAL A 47 -3.28 12.72 -1.03
N LEU A 48 -4.48 12.92 -0.49
CA LEU A 48 -5.15 11.93 0.35
C LEU A 48 -6.04 11.06 -0.51
N SER A 49 -6.00 9.74 -0.25
CA SER A 49 -6.90 8.78 -0.88
C SER A 49 -7.28 7.68 0.11
N TRP A 50 -8.42 7.05 -0.10
CA TRP A 50 -8.93 5.98 0.77
C TRP A 50 -9.92 5.09 0.02
N ILE A 51 -10.21 3.93 0.59
CA ILE A 51 -11.35 3.10 0.22
C ILE A 51 -12.54 3.54 1.06
N LYS A 52 -13.63 3.95 0.38
CA LYS A 52 -14.86 4.44 1.00
C LYS A 52 -15.46 3.41 1.95
N GLY A 53 -15.86 3.87 3.14
CA GLY A 53 -16.58 3.05 4.11
C GLY A 53 -17.97 2.63 3.60
N LYS A 54 -18.41 1.42 3.96
CA LYS A 54 -19.75 0.90 3.60
C LYS A 54 -20.84 1.89 4.06
N LYS A 55 -21.82 2.18 3.20
CA LYS A 55 -22.93 3.13 3.45
C LYS A 55 -22.50 4.60 3.71
N ALA A 56 -21.25 4.98 3.49
CA ALA A 56 -20.82 6.37 3.69
C ALA A 56 -21.43 7.32 2.65
N SER A 57 -21.91 8.49 3.09
CA SER A 57 -22.32 9.59 2.21
C SER A 57 -21.11 10.43 1.80
N GLY A 58 -20.12 10.58 2.69
CA GLY A 58 -18.85 11.26 2.41
C GLY A 58 -17.82 10.99 3.51
N THR A 59 -16.71 11.73 3.47
CA THR A 59 -15.60 11.59 4.41
C THR A 59 -15.10 12.96 4.86
N GLU A 60 -14.92 13.14 6.17
CA GLU A 60 -14.26 14.31 6.73
C GLU A 60 -12.75 14.10 6.80
N ILE A 61 -12.00 15.13 6.43
CA ILE A 61 -10.55 15.17 6.38
C ILE A 61 -10.04 16.06 7.50
N TYR A 62 -9.06 15.58 8.25
CA TYR A 62 -8.42 16.31 9.33
C TYR A 62 -6.91 16.38 9.13
N LEU A 63 -6.35 17.56 9.38
CA LEU A 63 -4.91 17.84 9.37
C LEU A 63 -4.45 18.15 10.80
N TYR A 64 -3.29 17.64 11.19
CA TYR A 64 -2.69 17.96 12.48
C TYR A 64 -2.15 19.40 12.47
N ASP A 65 -2.63 20.20 13.41
CA ASP A 65 -2.15 21.54 13.68
C ASP A 65 -1.12 21.48 14.81
N ARG A 66 0.13 21.89 14.51
CA ARG A 66 1.24 21.83 15.46
C ARG A 66 1.13 22.90 16.55
N GLN A 67 0.58 24.07 16.24
CA GLN A 67 0.41 25.16 17.22
C GLN A 67 -0.68 24.79 18.22
N LYS A 68 -1.83 24.30 17.73
CA LYS A 68 -2.97 23.91 18.56
C LYS A 68 -2.84 22.50 19.15
N LYS A 69 -1.75 21.78 18.82
CA LYS A 69 -1.45 20.39 19.22
C LYS A 69 -2.62 19.40 19.00
N ARG A 70 -3.49 19.66 18.01
CA ARG A 70 -4.70 18.85 17.75
C ARG A 70 -5.03 18.74 16.27
N TYR A 71 -5.86 17.76 15.94
CA TYR A 71 -6.36 17.61 14.57
C TYR A 71 -7.53 18.55 14.30
N ILE A 72 -7.42 19.36 13.24
CA ILE A 72 -8.44 20.31 12.81
C ILE A 72 -9.08 19.80 11.52
N LYS A 73 -10.41 19.92 11.41
CA LYS A 73 -11.13 19.56 10.20
C LYS A 73 -10.71 20.51 9.07
N LYS A 74 -10.30 19.95 7.93
CA LYS A 74 -9.88 20.71 6.75
C LYS A 74 -10.92 20.74 5.64
N ALA A 75 -11.64 19.64 5.43
CA ALA A 75 -12.64 19.53 4.38
C ALA A 75 -13.58 18.32 4.58
N ASP A 76 -14.66 18.30 3.80
CA ASP A 76 -15.45 17.11 3.48
C ASP A 76 -15.19 16.72 2.02
N SER A 77 -15.21 15.41 1.71
CA SER A 77 -15.16 14.92 0.33
C SER A 77 -16.20 13.83 0.09
N LYS A 78 -16.99 13.97 -0.98
CA LYS A 78 -17.89 12.93 -1.49
C LYS A 78 -17.12 11.87 -2.30
N ALA A 79 -16.00 12.27 -2.91
CA ALA A 79 -15.05 11.38 -3.56
C ALA A 79 -14.20 10.65 -2.52
N SER A 80 -13.49 9.60 -2.93
CA SER A 80 -12.53 8.89 -2.06
C SER A 80 -11.10 9.42 -2.19
N ARG A 81 -10.98 10.72 -2.48
CA ARG A 81 -9.72 11.46 -2.54
C ARG A 81 -9.92 12.91 -2.11
N TYR A 82 -8.83 13.56 -1.73
CA TYR A 82 -8.76 15.00 -1.51
C TYR A 82 -7.32 15.50 -1.72
N VAL A 83 -7.15 16.66 -2.35
CA VAL A 83 -5.82 17.27 -2.57
C VAL A 83 -5.70 18.48 -1.65
N VAL A 84 -4.74 18.41 -0.73
CA VAL A 84 -4.41 19.50 0.18
C VAL A 84 -3.34 20.37 -0.48
N LYS A 85 -3.65 21.67 -0.66
CA LYS A 85 -2.75 22.69 -1.22
C LYS A 85 -2.27 23.64 -0.12
N GLY A 86 -1.31 24.51 -0.45
CA GLY A 86 -0.82 25.57 0.46
C GLY A 86 -0.02 25.03 1.64
N LEU A 87 0.66 23.89 1.45
CA LEU A 87 1.51 23.28 2.48
C LEU A 87 2.96 23.77 2.31
N LYS A 88 3.64 23.98 3.44
CA LYS A 88 5.03 24.41 3.46
C LYS A 88 5.94 23.28 2.95
N PRO A 89 6.88 23.56 2.05
CA PRO A 89 7.90 22.60 1.62
C PRO A 89 8.76 22.10 2.79
N GLY A 90 9.35 20.91 2.68
CA GLY A 90 10.21 20.34 3.72
C GLY A 90 9.51 19.93 5.02
N VAL A 91 8.18 20.12 5.14
CA VAL A 91 7.43 19.82 6.36
C VAL A 91 6.71 18.48 6.26
N SER A 92 6.82 17.69 7.33
CA SER A 92 6.00 16.48 7.53
C SER A 92 4.64 16.81 8.12
N TYR A 93 3.58 16.36 7.43
CA TYR A 93 2.18 16.57 7.81
C TYR A 93 1.49 15.26 8.18
N GLY A 94 0.65 15.32 9.21
CA GLY A 94 -0.17 14.19 9.67
C GLY A 94 -1.65 14.41 9.40
N PHE A 95 -2.33 13.38 8.88
CA PHE A 95 -3.74 13.41 8.54
C PHE A 95 -4.49 12.22 9.13
N LYS A 96 -5.77 12.41 9.39
CA LYS A 96 -6.71 11.31 9.65
C LYS A 96 -8.05 11.65 9.01
N VAL A 97 -8.82 10.62 8.70
CA VAL A 97 -10.13 10.76 8.04
C VAL A 97 -11.19 9.96 8.77
N ARG A 98 -12.45 10.38 8.69
CA ARG A 98 -13.60 9.56 9.15
C ARG A 98 -14.76 9.68 8.18
N SER A 99 -15.44 8.57 7.90
CA SER A 99 -16.64 8.59 7.07
C SER A 99 -17.84 9.13 7.86
N TYR A 100 -18.72 9.84 7.15
CA TYR A 100 -20.04 10.23 7.65
C TYR A 100 -21.15 9.67 6.74
N ARG A 101 -22.34 9.46 7.31
CA ARG A 101 -23.56 9.08 6.59
C ARG A 101 -24.68 10.04 6.98
N ILE A 102 -25.43 10.51 5.99
CA ILE A 102 -26.68 11.24 6.20
C ILE A 102 -27.82 10.21 6.18
N TYR A 103 -28.56 10.11 7.28
CA TYR A 103 -29.70 9.20 7.41
C TYR A 103 -30.82 9.91 8.18
N LYS A 104 -32.01 9.99 7.57
CA LYS A 104 -33.16 10.77 8.09
C LYS A 104 -32.75 12.18 8.55
N LYS A 105 -32.09 12.94 7.66
CA LYS A 105 -31.56 14.29 7.89
C LYS A 105 -30.52 14.45 9.02
N LYS A 106 -30.14 13.37 9.73
CA LYS A 106 -29.09 13.38 10.76
C LYS A 106 -27.77 12.81 10.24
N LYS A 107 -26.64 13.35 10.69
CA LYS A 107 -25.28 12.92 10.30
C LYS A 107 -24.67 11.98 11.34
N TYR A 108 -24.31 10.78 10.92
CA TYR A 108 -23.67 9.76 11.74
C TYR A 108 -22.23 9.53 11.30
N TYR A 109 -21.32 9.33 12.25
CA TYR A 109 -19.89 9.19 11.98
C TYR A 109 -19.36 7.79 12.31
N SER A 110 -18.40 7.36 11.52
CA SER A 110 -17.49 6.26 11.88
C SER A 110 -16.38 6.78 12.82
N GLY A 111 -15.62 5.87 13.42
CA GLY A 111 -14.35 6.21 14.06
C GLY A 111 -13.30 6.70 13.05
N TYR A 112 -12.29 7.43 13.54
CA TYR A 112 -11.18 7.91 12.71
C TYR A 112 -10.31 6.78 12.16
N SER A 113 -9.75 6.98 10.96
CA SER A 113 -8.61 6.22 10.43
C SER A 113 -7.40 6.26 11.37
N LYS A 114 -6.44 5.35 11.13
CA LYS A 114 -5.08 5.57 11.66
C LYS A 114 -4.54 6.88 11.07
N VAL A 115 -3.59 7.48 11.78
CA VAL A 115 -2.88 8.66 11.27
C VAL A 115 -2.01 8.23 10.11
N VAL A 116 -2.12 8.93 8.99
CA VAL A 116 -1.21 8.82 7.85
C VAL A 116 -0.38 10.09 7.78
N ARG A 117 0.88 9.94 7.37
CA ARG A 117 1.83 11.05 7.27
C ARG A 117 2.39 11.14 5.86
N ALA A 118 2.60 12.36 5.38
CA ALA A 118 3.30 12.65 4.14
C ALA A 118 4.45 13.61 4.44
N SER A 119 5.61 13.35 3.85
CA SER A 119 6.78 14.22 3.99
C SER A 119 6.93 15.07 2.74
N MET A 120 6.86 16.40 2.88
CA MET A 120 7.02 17.30 1.74
C MET A 120 8.49 17.41 1.37
N ALA A 121 8.81 17.25 0.08
CA ALA A 121 10.11 17.68 -0.44
C ALA A 121 10.25 19.21 -0.30
N ALA A 122 11.48 19.68 -0.09
CA ALA A 122 11.83 21.10 -0.02
C ALA A 122 11.83 21.74 -1.42
N LYS A 123 12.38 21.06 -2.42
CA LYS A 123 12.52 21.50 -3.81
C LYS A 123 11.95 20.46 -4.79
N GLY A 124 12.26 19.18 -4.59
CA GLY A 124 11.83 18.07 -5.44
C GLY A 124 10.31 17.81 -5.48
N GLU A 125 9.92 16.77 -6.23
CA GLU A 125 8.52 16.37 -6.38
C GLU A 125 8.04 15.45 -5.25
N SER A 126 8.87 14.54 -4.74
CA SER A 126 8.50 13.65 -3.64
C SER A 126 9.72 13.21 -2.84
N THR A 127 9.55 12.28 -1.90
CA THR A 127 10.64 11.78 -1.06
C THR A 127 10.74 10.25 -1.11
N ILE A 128 11.92 9.70 -0.84
CA ILE A 128 12.13 8.24 -0.74
C ILE A 128 11.15 7.63 0.27
N LYS A 129 10.89 8.31 1.38
CA LYS A 129 9.88 7.90 2.36
C LYS A 129 8.47 7.82 1.75
N ASN A 130 8.03 8.81 0.98
CA ASN A 130 6.73 8.75 0.32
C ASN A 130 6.64 7.59 -0.68
N PHE A 131 7.72 7.35 -1.44
CA PHE A 131 7.79 6.25 -2.40
C PHE A 131 7.64 4.89 -1.71
N LEU A 132 8.42 4.62 -0.65
CA LEU A 132 8.32 3.35 0.06
C LEU A 132 7.00 3.19 0.82
N LYS A 133 6.46 4.27 1.41
CA LYS A 133 5.12 4.23 2.04
C LYS A 133 4.01 3.90 1.04
N THR A 134 4.13 4.45 -0.18
CA THR A 134 3.23 4.14 -1.28
C THR A 134 3.39 2.67 -1.70
N ALA A 135 4.63 2.20 -1.87
CA ALA A 135 4.94 0.83 -2.29
C ALA A 135 4.41 -0.23 -1.31
N VAL A 136 4.43 0.04 0.00
CA VAL A 136 3.91 -0.92 1.00
C VAL A 136 2.39 -0.88 1.19
N ALA A 137 1.70 0.16 0.70
CA ALA A 137 0.26 0.31 0.90
C ALA A 137 -0.58 -0.89 0.39
N PRO A 138 -0.30 -1.50 -0.79
CA PRO A 138 -1.02 -2.68 -1.28
C PRO A 138 -0.54 -4.02 -0.67
N VAL A 139 0.51 -4.02 0.15
CA VAL A 139 1.06 -5.26 0.75
C VAL A 139 -0.03 -5.98 1.53
N GLY A 140 -0.14 -7.29 1.34
CA GLY A 140 -1.08 -8.12 2.11
C GLY A 140 -2.55 -7.97 1.71
N SER A 141 -2.85 -7.17 0.67
CA SER A 141 -4.23 -6.93 0.21
C SER A 141 -4.42 -6.94 -1.31
N THR A 142 -3.34 -7.10 -2.08
CA THR A 142 -3.39 -7.10 -3.55
C THR A 142 -2.75 -8.37 -4.10
N LEU A 143 -3.54 -9.18 -4.82
CA LEU A 143 -3.06 -10.40 -5.48
C LEU A 143 -2.30 -10.11 -6.78
N TYR A 144 -1.45 -11.06 -7.19
CA TYR A 144 -0.76 -10.99 -8.47
C TYR A 144 -1.72 -11.29 -9.61
N ILE A 145 -1.88 -10.37 -10.55
CA ILE A 145 -2.63 -10.60 -11.79
C ILE A 145 -1.69 -10.30 -12.93
N TRP A 146 -1.41 -11.30 -13.77
CA TRP A 146 -0.64 -11.09 -15.01
C TRP A 146 -1.33 -10.02 -15.87
N GLY A 147 -0.63 -8.96 -16.26
CA GLY A 147 -1.21 -7.80 -16.96
C GLY A 147 -1.94 -6.81 -16.03
N GLY A 148 -1.91 -7.04 -14.71
CA GLY A 148 -2.50 -6.13 -13.73
C GLY A 148 -1.72 -4.82 -13.69
N GLY A 149 -2.39 -3.68 -13.91
CA GLY A 149 -1.76 -2.36 -14.07
C GLY A 149 -1.50 -1.96 -15.53
N TRP A 150 -1.49 -2.93 -16.45
CA TRP A 150 -1.40 -2.69 -17.89
C TRP A 150 -2.76 -2.34 -18.50
N ASN A 151 -2.72 -1.70 -19.67
CA ASN A 151 -3.89 -1.54 -20.54
C ASN A 151 -4.21 -2.89 -21.22
N LYS A 152 -5.42 -3.01 -21.81
CA LYS A 152 -5.84 -4.26 -22.47
C LYS A 152 -4.95 -4.66 -23.64
N ALA A 153 -4.38 -3.67 -24.35
CA ALA A 153 -3.49 -3.89 -25.48
C ALA A 153 -2.06 -4.32 -25.07
N ASP A 154 -1.75 -4.34 -23.77
CA ASP A 154 -0.43 -4.66 -23.23
C ASP A 154 0.72 -3.77 -23.77
N THR A 155 0.38 -2.55 -24.18
CA THR A 155 1.32 -1.57 -24.73
C THR A 155 1.77 -0.52 -23.70
N GLY A 156 1.11 -0.46 -22.54
CA GLY A 156 1.50 0.46 -21.48
C GLY A 156 0.53 0.51 -20.32
N THR A 157 0.47 1.66 -19.66
CA THR A 157 -0.26 1.82 -18.39
C THR A 157 -1.77 1.82 -18.58
N GLY A 158 -2.46 0.93 -17.87
CA GLY A 158 -3.91 0.86 -17.83
C GLY A 158 -4.53 1.64 -16.66
N LYS A 159 -5.84 1.50 -16.49
CA LYS A 159 -6.62 2.24 -15.49
C LYS A 159 -6.09 2.07 -14.06
N ASP A 160 -5.71 0.84 -13.69
CA ASP A 160 -5.15 0.56 -12.36
C ASP A 160 -3.77 1.21 -12.18
N GLY A 161 -2.90 1.18 -13.19
CA GLY A 161 -1.59 1.82 -13.13
C GLY A 161 -1.65 3.35 -13.07
N LYS A 162 -2.75 3.96 -13.53
CA LYS A 162 -3.02 5.42 -13.47
C LYS A 162 -3.91 5.85 -12.31
N ARG A 163 -4.11 4.97 -11.31
CA ARG A 163 -4.99 5.25 -10.17
C ARG A 163 -4.23 5.97 -9.06
N ILE A 164 -4.87 6.99 -8.50
CA ILE A 164 -4.50 7.57 -7.21
C ILE A 164 -5.09 6.72 -6.08
N GLY A 165 -4.22 6.23 -5.19
CA GLY A 165 -4.58 5.39 -4.07
C GLY A 165 -4.85 3.93 -4.44
N LEU A 166 -5.20 3.15 -3.41
CA LEU A 166 -5.56 1.74 -3.57
C LEU A 166 -6.89 1.56 -4.31
N ASN A 167 -6.99 0.48 -5.09
CA ASN A 167 -8.28 0.03 -5.60
C ASN A 167 -8.97 -0.88 -4.58
N GLY A 168 -10.18 -0.53 -4.14
CA GLY A 168 -10.95 -1.36 -3.21
C GLY A 168 -11.27 -2.76 -3.75
N GLU A 169 -11.30 -2.93 -5.08
CA GLU A 169 -11.48 -4.24 -5.71
C GLU A 169 -10.29 -5.19 -5.50
N TRP A 170 -9.06 -4.68 -5.33
CA TRP A 170 -7.90 -5.53 -5.08
C TRP A 170 -8.06 -6.31 -3.77
N ASN A 171 -8.42 -5.60 -2.69
CA ASN A 171 -8.66 -6.23 -1.39
C ASN A 171 -9.93 -7.10 -1.39
N ARG A 172 -11.01 -6.67 -2.06
CA ARG A 172 -12.22 -7.50 -2.20
C ARG A 172 -11.92 -8.81 -2.91
N PHE A 173 -11.13 -8.76 -3.99
CA PHE A 173 -10.71 -9.96 -4.70
C PHE A 173 -9.79 -10.82 -3.84
N PHE A 174 -8.78 -10.25 -3.18
CA PHE A 174 -7.95 -10.99 -2.24
C PHE A 174 -8.79 -11.74 -1.18
N LEU A 175 -9.77 -11.07 -0.59
CA LEU A 175 -10.62 -11.67 0.44
C LEU A 175 -11.50 -12.80 -0.10
N SER A 176 -11.91 -12.75 -1.37
CA SER A 176 -12.68 -13.82 -2.02
C SER A 176 -11.84 -15.04 -2.41
N GLN A 177 -10.51 -14.95 -2.35
CA GLN A 177 -9.60 -16.07 -2.61
C GLN A 177 -9.16 -16.76 -1.30
N ASN A 178 -8.64 -17.99 -1.43
CA ASN A 178 -8.08 -18.76 -0.31
C ASN A 178 -6.60 -19.13 -0.57
N SER A 179 -5.99 -19.96 0.29
CA SER A 179 -4.57 -20.37 0.18
C SER A 179 -4.21 -21.08 -1.14
N ARG A 180 -5.20 -21.68 -1.82
CA ARG A 180 -5.04 -22.37 -3.12
C ARG A 180 -5.04 -21.43 -4.32
N TYR A 181 -5.06 -20.11 -4.12
CA TYR A 181 -5.02 -19.12 -5.19
C TYR A 181 -3.93 -19.43 -6.23
N ASN A 182 -4.36 -19.47 -7.50
CA ASN A 182 -3.50 -19.70 -8.66
C ASN A 182 -3.72 -18.58 -9.69
N TYR A 183 -2.69 -17.73 -9.85
CA TYR A 183 -2.77 -16.60 -10.76
C TYR A 183 -2.98 -17.00 -12.23
N LYS A 184 -2.57 -18.22 -12.63
CA LYS A 184 -2.73 -18.70 -14.01
C LYS A 184 -4.21 -18.78 -14.42
N LYS A 185 -5.12 -19.04 -13.46
CA LYS A 185 -6.59 -19.04 -13.66
C LYS A 185 -7.21 -17.63 -13.69
N HIS A 186 -6.42 -16.59 -13.47
CA HIS A 186 -6.88 -15.21 -13.31
C HIS A 186 -6.01 -14.20 -14.07
N ARG A 187 -5.27 -14.63 -15.09
CA ARG A 187 -4.49 -13.73 -15.95
C ARG A 187 -5.42 -12.69 -16.59
N TYR A 188 -4.93 -11.47 -16.74
CA TYR A 188 -5.63 -10.36 -17.38
C TYR A 188 -6.97 -9.96 -16.75
N ARG A 189 -7.27 -10.39 -15.51
CA ARG A 189 -8.40 -9.87 -14.74
C ARG A 189 -8.08 -8.47 -14.19
N HIS A 190 -7.93 -7.50 -15.10
CA HIS A 190 -7.67 -6.10 -14.78
C HIS A 190 -8.68 -5.58 -13.73
N GLY A 191 -8.24 -4.74 -12.80
CA GLY A 191 -9.07 -4.29 -11.67
C GLY A 191 -8.96 -5.17 -10.42
N LYS A 192 -8.41 -6.39 -10.52
CA LYS A 192 -8.38 -7.37 -9.41
C LYS A 192 -7.01 -7.52 -8.74
N GLY A 193 -5.96 -6.94 -9.32
CA GLY A 193 -4.62 -6.99 -8.77
C GLY A 193 -3.59 -6.32 -9.66
N LEU A 194 -2.32 -6.56 -9.37
CA LEU A 194 -1.18 -5.95 -10.07
C LEU A 194 -0.14 -7.03 -10.41
N ASP A 195 0.48 -6.97 -11.58
CA ASP A 195 1.74 -7.69 -11.81
C ASP A 195 2.94 -6.89 -11.27
N CYS A 196 4.16 -7.38 -11.53
CA CYS A 196 5.39 -6.79 -11.02
C CYS A 196 5.59 -5.35 -11.53
N SER A 197 5.50 -5.13 -12.84
CA SER A 197 5.74 -3.81 -13.43
C SER A 197 4.55 -2.88 -13.32
N GLY A 198 3.33 -3.42 -13.29
CA GLY A 198 2.11 -2.73 -12.92
C GLY A 198 2.17 -2.16 -11.51
N PHE A 199 2.69 -2.94 -10.55
CA PHE A 199 2.93 -2.50 -9.18
C PHE A 199 3.96 -1.37 -9.09
N VAL A 200 5.11 -1.51 -9.74
CA VAL A 200 6.13 -0.45 -9.75
C VAL A 200 5.60 0.80 -10.44
N GLY A 201 4.92 0.64 -11.57
CA GLY A 201 4.33 1.76 -12.31
C GLY A 201 3.24 2.49 -11.53
N TRP A 202 2.35 1.78 -10.83
CA TRP A 202 1.35 2.37 -9.93
C TRP A 202 2.02 3.11 -8.75
N THR A 203 3.10 2.56 -8.21
CA THR A 203 3.85 3.20 -7.12
C THR A 203 4.45 4.53 -7.59
N VAL A 204 5.12 4.56 -8.74
CA VAL A 204 5.65 5.79 -9.35
C VAL A 204 4.53 6.76 -9.71
N TYR A 205 3.38 6.27 -10.17
CA TYR A 205 2.25 7.13 -10.48
C TYR A 205 1.82 7.99 -9.29
N ASN A 206 1.73 7.37 -8.11
CA ASN A 206 1.22 8.00 -6.90
C ASN A 206 2.16 9.02 -6.26
N ILE A 207 3.47 8.96 -6.54
CA ILE A 207 4.44 9.98 -6.07
C ILE A 207 4.66 11.11 -7.09
N ARG A 208 4.10 11.00 -8.30
CA ARG A 208 4.32 11.94 -9.41
C ARG A 208 3.05 12.67 -9.84
N ASN A 209 1.87 12.17 -9.51
CA ASN A 209 0.60 12.70 -9.99
C ASN A 209 -0.38 12.98 -8.86
N THR A 210 -1.18 14.02 -9.04
CA THR A 210 -2.24 14.44 -8.10
C THR A 210 -3.65 14.15 -8.62
N VAL A 211 -3.75 13.80 -9.91
CA VAL A 211 -5.00 13.49 -10.61
C VAL A 211 -4.89 12.12 -11.28
N PRO A 212 -5.98 11.34 -11.36
CA PRO A 212 -5.98 10.06 -12.05
C PRO A 212 -5.96 10.23 -13.58
N GLY A 213 -5.54 9.19 -14.31
CA GLY A 213 -5.70 9.06 -15.76
C GLY A 213 -4.64 9.74 -16.65
N LYS A 214 -3.83 10.68 -16.13
CA LYS A 214 -2.79 11.40 -16.89
C LYS A 214 -1.48 10.61 -16.98
N GLY A 215 -0.97 10.35 -18.19
CA GLY A 215 0.33 9.67 -18.40
C GLY A 215 0.39 8.25 -17.83
N GLY A 216 1.58 7.64 -17.74
CA GLY A 216 1.73 6.32 -17.11
C GLY A 216 3.16 5.77 -17.13
N TYR A 217 3.47 4.95 -16.13
CA TYR A 217 4.83 4.48 -15.82
C TYR A 217 4.99 2.95 -15.88
N VAL A 218 3.96 2.24 -16.32
CA VAL A 218 4.02 0.79 -16.57
C VAL A 218 4.70 0.54 -17.91
N ARG A 219 5.75 -0.27 -17.88
CA ARG A 219 6.55 -0.76 -19.00
C ARG A 219 6.98 -2.19 -18.69
N LYS A 220 7.61 -2.88 -19.65
CA LYS A 220 8.11 -4.24 -19.42
C LYS A 220 9.07 -4.21 -18.23
N ALA A 221 9.00 -5.24 -17.37
CA ALA A 221 9.73 -5.28 -16.10
C ALA A 221 11.24 -5.06 -16.26
N LYS A 222 11.81 -5.57 -17.35
CA LYS A 222 13.24 -5.43 -17.69
C LYS A 222 13.65 -4.00 -18.06
N ASP A 223 12.75 -3.23 -18.65
CA ASP A 223 13.05 -1.93 -19.25
C ASP A 223 12.79 -0.79 -18.25
N GLN A 224 11.89 -0.99 -17.27
CA GLN A 224 11.48 0.06 -16.32
C GLN A 224 12.65 0.78 -15.61
N PRO A 225 13.64 0.09 -15.00
CA PRO A 225 14.71 0.78 -14.30
C PRO A 225 15.53 1.67 -15.24
N LYS A 226 15.89 1.16 -16.43
CA LYS A 226 16.68 1.91 -17.41
C LYS A 226 15.89 3.11 -17.92
N LEU A 227 14.62 2.92 -18.26
CA LEU A 227 13.73 4.00 -18.72
C LEU A 227 13.51 5.08 -17.66
N PHE A 228 13.55 4.74 -16.36
CA PHE A 228 13.46 5.75 -15.30
C PHE A 228 14.75 6.57 -15.19
N ALA A 229 15.92 5.94 -15.35
CA ALA A 229 17.19 6.67 -15.40
C ALA A 229 17.31 7.56 -16.65
N GLU A 230 16.90 7.06 -17.82
CA GLU A 230 16.87 7.82 -19.09
C GLU A 230 15.94 9.05 -19.03
N LYS A 231 15.01 9.10 -18.06
CA LYS A 231 14.19 10.30 -17.77
C LYS A 231 14.90 11.33 -16.89
N GLY A 232 16.17 11.11 -16.54
CA GLY A 232 16.95 11.99 -15.65
C GLY A 232 16.53 11.90 -14.18
N TRP A 233 15.88 10.81 -13.76
CA TRP A 233 15.41 10.64 -12.36
C TRP A 233 16.45 10.04 -11.43
N GLY A 234 17.58 9.62 -12.00
CA GLY A 234 18.63 8.92 -11.29
C GLY A 234 19.56 8.18 -12.25
N SER A 235 20.34 7.26 -11.70
CA SER A 235 21.34 6.50 -12.45
C SER A 235 20.91 5.06 -12.65
N TYR A 236 21.37 4.46 -13.75
CA TYR A 236 21.19 3.03 -14.02
C TYR A 236 22.53 2.29 -13.98
N LYS A 237 22.54 1.15 -13.29
CA LYS A 237 23.64 0.18 -13.30
C LYS A 237 23.14 -1.13 -13.87
N SER A 238 23.89 -1.71 -14.81
CA SER A 238 23.62 -3.08 -15.27
C SER A 238 23.89 -4.09 -14.16
N LYS A 239 23.31 -5.30 -14.25
CA LYS A 239 23.41 -6.34 -13.20
C LYS A 239 24.85 -6.64 -12.73
N LYS A 240 25.84 -6.58 -13.64
CA LYS A 240 27.26 -6.83 -13.33
C LYS A 240 27.90 -5.70 -12.49
N LYS A 241 27.34 -4.49 -12.54
CA LYS A 241 27.84 -3.28 -11.87
C LYS A 241 27.12 -2.96 -10.56
N VAL A 242 26.14 -3.77 -10.15
CA VAL A 242 25.41 -3.57 -8.89
C VAL A 242 26.28 -4.03 -7.71
N ALA A 243 26.60 -3.12 -6.80
CA ALA A 243 27.47 -3.40 -5.64
C ALA A 243 26.72 -3.33 -4.29
N ASP A 244 25.67 -2.51 -4.22
CA ASP A 244 24.91 -2.19 -3.01
C ASP A 244 23.40 -2.05 -3.30
N TYR A 245 22.60 -1.97 -2.24
CA TYR A 245 21.14 -1.80 -2.31
C TYR A 245 20.70 -0.73 -1.33
N LYS A 246 20.07 0.32 -1.85
CA LYS A 246 19.58 1.45 -1.07
C LYS A 246 18.07 1.54 -1.13
N ALA A 247 17.48 2.12 -0.08
CA ALA A 247 16.05 2.35 0.01
C ALA A 247 15.52 3.04 -1.25
N GLY A 248 14.51 2.44 -1.88
CA GLY A 248 13.87 2.99 -3.08
C GLY A 248 14.47 2.55 -4.40
N ASP A 249 15.62 1.87 -4.44
CA ASP A 249 16.16 1.33 -5.69
C ASP A 249 15.11 0.46 -6.41
N VAL A 250 14.99 0.66 -7.72
CA VAL A 250 14.12 -0.12 -8.59
C VAL A 250 14.97 -1.15 -9.35
N MET A 251 14.69 -2.42 -9.11
CA MET A 251 15.52 -3.53 -9.55
C MET A 251 14.77 -4.32 -10.63
N GLY A 252 15.27 -4.34 -11.86
CA GLY A 252 14.62 -5.02 -13.00
C GLY A 252 15.54 -6.01 -13.70
N SER A 253 14.98 -7.11 -14.19
CA SER A 253 15.75 -8.18 -14.83
C SER A 253 15.13 -8.65 -16.14
N SER A 254 15.95 -8.64 -17.20
CA SER A 254 15.63 -9.26 -18.49
C SER A 254 15.65 -10.79 -18.42
N SER A 255 16.46 -11.41 -17.56
CA SER A 255 16.63 -12.86 -17.56
C SER A 255 15.43 -13.61 -16.98
N CYS A 256 14.72 -13.02 -16.02
CA CYS A 256 13.55 -13.65 -15.39
C CYS A 256 12.26 -12.85 -15.56
N GLY A 257 12.27 -11.72 -16.28
CA GLY A 257 11.09 -10.91 -16.53
C GLY A 257 10.43 -10.35 -15.26
N HIS A 258 11.22 -9.88 -14.30
CA HIS A 258 10.71 -9.41 -13.00
C HIS A 258 11.28 -8.04 -12.60
N VAL A 259 10.49 -7.28 -11.83
CA VAL A 259 10.88 -5.98 -11.27
C VAL A 259 10.37 -5.83 -9.84
N TRP A 260 11.15 -5.18 -8.99
CA TRP A 260 10.86 -5.01 -7.56
C TRP A 260 11.51 -3.75 -6.99
N ILE A 261 11.13 -3.38 -5.76
CA ILE A 261 11.62 -2.19 -5.06
C ILE A 261 12.37 -2.61 -3.79
N VAL A 262 13.55 -2.05 -3.58
CA VAL A 262 14.34 -2.23 -2.34
C VAL A 262 13.69 -1.45 -1.20
N ILE A 263 13.37 -2.13 -0.09
CA ILE A 263 13.04 -1.46 1.17
C ILE A 263 14.33 -1.01 1.87
N GLY A 264 15.33 -1.90 1.94
CA GLY A 264 16.65 -1.59 2.47
C GLY A 264 17.54 -2.82 2.57
N ALA A 265 18.85 -2.60 2.66
CA ALA A 265 19.82 -3.63 2.99
C ALA A 265 19.85 -3.90 4.51
N CYS A 266 20.26 -5.11 4.88
CA CYS A 266 20.54 -5.53 6.25
C CYS A 266 22.05 -5.60 6.48
N ARG A 267 22.46 -5.66 7.75
CA ARG A 267 23.88 -5.69 8.14
C ARG A 267 24.59 -6.96 7.64
N ASP A 268 23.87 -8.07 7.53
CA ASP A 268 24.38 -9.34 6.98
C ASP A 268 24.45 -9.38 5.44
N GLY A 269 24.21 -8.23 4.78
CA GLY A 269 24.21 -8.08 3.32
C GLY A 269 22.98 -8.67 2.62
N SER A 270 21.99 -9.17 3.36
CA SER A 270 20.67 -9.52 2.80
C SER A 270 19.80 -8.28 2.58
N VAL A 271 18.76 -8.38 1.76
CA VAL A 271 17.94 -7.24 1.33
C VAL A 271 16.47 -7.53 1.57
N VAL A 272 15.77 -6.59 2.21
CA VAL A 272 14.30 -6.59 2.27
C VAL A 272 13.77 -5.89 1.03
N LEU A 273 12.81 -6.52 0.36
CA LEU A 273 12.17 -6.01 -0.83
C LEU A 273 10.64 -5.98 -0.70
N VAL A 274 10.02 -5.11 -1.49
CA VAL A 274 8.59 -5.15 -1.78
C VAL A 274 8.38 -5.38 -3.27
N HIS A 275 7.49 -6.31 -3.60
CA HIS A 275 7.27 -6.71 -4.99
C HIS A 275 5.88 -7.33 -5.17
N SER A 276 5.40 -7.35 -6.42
CA SER A 276 4.29 -8.21 -6.84
C SER A 276 4.83 -9.38 -7.67
N SER A 277 4.67 -10.60 -7.19
CA SER A 277 5.01 -11.84 -7.91
C SER A 277 3.96 -12.90 -7.56
N PRO A 278 3.98 -14.12 -8.11
CA PRO A 278 2.97 -15.12 -7.79
C PRO A 278 2.59 -15.17 -6.30
N LYS A 279 1.28 -15.24 -6.06
CA LYS A 279 0.51 -14.80 -4.87
C LYS A 279 0.16 -13.30 -4.87
N GLY A 280 1.10 -12.38 -4.83
CA GLY A 280 0.84 -10.93 -5.02
C GLY A 280 1.80 -10.00 -4.32
N VAL A 281 1.30 -8.84 -3.90
CA VAL A 281 2.13 -7.78 -3.33
C VAL A 281 2.50 -8.11 -1.89
N GLN A 282 3.78 -8.31 -1.65
CA GLN A 282 4.29 -8.65 -0.32
C GLN A 282 5.69 -8.13 -0.03
N LEU A 283 6.04 -8.09 1.26
CA LEU A 283 7.43 -8.01 1.69
C LEU A 283 8.08 -9.38 1.57
N SER A 284 9.31 -9.40 1.08
CA SER A 284 10.16 -10.59 1.02
C SER A 284 11.60 -10.26 1.42
N GLY A 285 12.37 -11.28 1.79
CA GLY A 285 13.80 -11.16 2.11
C GLY A 285 14.66 -12.09 1.26
N SER A 286 15.78 -11.58 0.77
CA SER A 286 16.82 -12.38 0.11
C SER A 286 17.63 -13.20 1.12
N PRO A 287 18.43 -14.21 0.70
CA PRO A 287 19.52 -14.72 1.51
C PRO A 287 20.59 -13.64 1.71
N THR A 288 21.62 -13.96 2.50
CA THR A 288 22.87 -13.19 2.49
C THR A 288 23.59 -13.30 1.13
N LYS A 289 24.61 -12.47 0.89
CA LYS A 289 25.46 -12.57 -0.33
C LYS A 289 26.07 -13.96 -0.51
N LYS A 290 26.44 -14.63 0.59
CA LYS A 290 26.96 -16.02 0.61
C LYS A 290 25.87 -17.09 0.39
N GLY A 291 24.59 -16.71 0.26
CA GLY A 291 23.49 -17.64 0.03
C GLY A 291 22.83 -18.22 1.29
N ARG A 292 23.18 -17.73 2.49
CA ARG A 292 22.55 -18.22 3.74
C ARG A 292 21.07 -17.83 3.78
N LYS A 293 20.19 -18.84 3.85
CA LYS A 293 18.73 -18.67 3.82
C LYS A 293 18.15 -18.06 5.11
N LYS A 294 18.76 -18.34 6.27
CA LYS A 294 18.39 -17.74 7.57
C LYS A 294 18.99 -16.33 7.69
N SER A 295 18.50 -15.40 6.88
CA SER A 295 19.00 -14.02 6.82
C SER A 295 18.18 -13.05 7.69
N GLN A 296 18.77 -11.91 8.03
CA GLN A 296 18.08 -10.80 8.71
C GLN A 296 16.90 -10.29 7.87
N ALA A 297 17.06 -10.17 6.54
CA ALA A 297 15.99 -9.72 5.67
C ALA A 297 14.77 -10.66 5.70
N LEU A 298 14.98 -11.98 5.68
CA LEU A 298 13.89 -12.95 5.77
C LEU A 298 13.18 -12.87 7.13
N ALA A 299 13.95 -12.74 8.21
CA ALA A 299 13.40 -12.58 9.56
C ALA A 299 12.53 -11.31 9.67
N LEU A 300 13.01 -10.19 9.14
CA LEU A 300 12.27 -8.92 9.10
C LEU A 300 11.00 -9.04 8.25
N ALA A 301 11.09 -9.59 7.02
CA ALA A 301 9.92 -9.76 6.16
C ALA A 301 8.84 -10.60 6.85
N LYS A 302 9.21 -11.76 7.43
CA LYS A 302 8.28 -12.61 8.19
C LYS A 302 7.67 -11.87 9.39
N LYS A 303 8.48 -11.17 10.18
CA LYS A 303 8.01 -10.41 11.36
C LYS A 303 6.93 -9.40 10.98
N TYR A 304 7.16 -8.59 9.95
CA TYR A 304 6.22 -7.54 9.54
C TYR A 304 5.00 -8.10 8.82
N MET A 305 5.16 -9.10 7.94
CA MET A 305 4.03 -9.77 7.30
C MET A 305 3.13 -10.46 8.32
N LYS A 306 3.69 -11.18 9.29
CA LYS A 306 2.93 -11.82 10.37
C LYS A 306 2.23 -10.79 11.26
N LYS A 307 2.88 -9.69 11.63
CA LYS A 307 2.32 -8.68 12.55
C LYS A 307 1.21 -7.84 11.91
N TYR A 308 1.45 -7.32 10.69
CA TYR A 308 0.57 -6.32 10.08
C TYR A 308 -0.37 -6.89 9.01
N HIS A 309 -0.04 -8.05 8.44
CA HIS A 309 -0.74 -8.65 7.30
C HIS A 309 -1.17 -10.10 7.61
N ARG A 310 -1.71 -10.33 8.82
CA ARG A 310 -2.03 -11.65 9.39
C ARG A 310 -2.82 -12.57 8.44
N THR A 311 -3.87 -12.06 7.81
CA THR A 311 -4.71 -12.86 6.89
C THR A 311 -3.94 -13.30 5.66
N TRP A 312 -3.09 -12.43 5.11
CA TRP A 312 -2.19 -12.78 4.02
C TRP A 312 -1.19 -13.84 4.48
N TYR A 313 -0.47 -13.58 5.57
CA TYR A 313 0.59 -14.45 6.05
C TYR A 313 0.09 -15.86 6.38
N ARG A 314 -1.14 -16.00 6.90
CA ARG A 314 -1.76 -17.33 7.12
C ARG A 314 -2.00 -18.09 5.81
N ARG A 315 -2.34 -17.39 4.73
CA ARG A 315 -2.61 -18.02 3.41
C ARG A 315 -1.32 -18.25 2.61
N TYR A 316 -0.36 -17.33 2.70
CA TYR A 316 0.87 -17.28 1.93
C TYR A 316 2.05 -16.92 2.86
N PRO A 317 2.58 -17.88 3.64
CA PRO A 317 3.60 -17.61 4.65
C PRO A 317 5.02 -17.44 4.09
N ASP A 318 5.27 -17.82 2.83
CA ASP A 318 6.59 -17.70 2.22
C ASP A 318 6.93 -16.24 1.88
N CYS A 319 7.94 -15.72 2.59
CA CYS A 319 8.55 -14.42 2.34
C CYS A 319 10.00 -14.54 1.84
N SER A 320 10.46 -15.73 1.46
CA SER A 320 11.86 -15.96 1.06
C SER A 320 12.07 -15.77 -0.43
N ARG A 321 13.22 -15.21 -0.84
CA ARG A 321 13.62 -15.15 -2.24
C ARG A 321 15.02 -15.70 -2.43
N GLY A 322 15.35 -16.13 -3.63
CA GLY A 322 16.63 -16.77 -3.94
C GLY A 322 17.79 -15.80 -4.14
N LYS A 323 19.01 -16.33 -4.24
CA LYS A 323 20.24 -15.55 -4.52
C LYS A 323 20.17 -14.78 -5.83
N SER A 324 19.34 -15.21 -6.78
CA SER A 324 19.09 -14.50 -8.05
C SER A 324 18.64 -13.05 -7.86
N TYR A 325 17.94 -12.74 -6.76
CA TYR A 325 17.55 -11.36 -6.40
C TYR A 325 18.76 -10.46 -6.10
N LEU A 326 19.93 -11.04 -5.83
CA LEU A 326 21.16 -10.30 -5.57
C LEU A 326 22.11 -10.26 -6.79
N THR A 327 21.81 -11.00 -7.87
CA THR A 327 22.79 -11.19 -8.96
C THR A 327 22.23 -10.97 -10.37
N GLN A 328 20.91 -11.01 -10.55
CA GLN A 328 20.31 -11.02 -11.90
C GLN A 328 19.61 -9.71 -12.30
N TYR A 329 19.67 -8.67 -11.47
CA TYR A 329 18.88 -7.45 -11.65
C TYR A 329 19.77 -6.25 -11.94
N GLY A 330 19.43 -5.47 -12.97
CA GLY A 330 19.90 -4.09 -13.10
C GLY A 330 19.23 -3.19 -12.07
N GLN A 331 19.88 -2.09 -11.74
CA GLN A 331 19.48 -1.20 -10.65
C GLN A 331 19.28 0.20 -11.20
N MET A 332 18.10 0.76 -10.96
CA MET A 332 17.90 2.21 -11.00
C MET A 332 17.96 2.74 -9.58
N ARG A 333 18.81 3.74 -9.37
CA ARG A 333 18.92 4.48 -8.11
C ARG A 333 18.45 5.90 -8.33
N TRP A 334 17.49 6.33 -7.53
CA TRP A 334 16.99 7.71 -7.52
C TRP A 334 18.12 8.67 -7.19
N ASP A 335 18.19 9.77 -7.94
CA ASP A 335 18.92 10.95 -7.52
C ASP A 335 18.15 11.67 -6.41
N VAL A 336 18.82 11.91 -5.29
CA VAL A 336 18.26 12.56 -4.09
C VAL A 336 19.02 13.83 -3.70
N SER A 337 19.87 14.36 -4.59
CA SER A 337 20.68 15.57 -4.38
C SER A 337 19.86 16.85 -4.16
N GLY A 338 18.55 16.83 -4.41
CA GLY A 338 17.63 17.93 -4.14
C GLY A 338 17.27 18.81 -5.34
N ASN A 339 17.89 18.59 -6.50
CA ASN A 339 17.57 19.29 -7.75
C ASN A 339 16.73 18.45 -8.73
N HIS A 340 16.34 17.23 -8.33
CA HIS A 340 15.65 16.25 -9.18
C HIS A 340 14.26 15.86 -8.62
N VAL A 341 13.75 14.72 -9.08
CA VAL A 341 12.41 14.21 -8.76
C VAL A 341 12.23 13.91 -7.28
N MET A 342 13.26 13.33 -6.65
CA MET A 342 13.17 12.78 -5.31
C MET A 342 14.11 13.53 -4.37
N GLU A 343 13.72 13.58 -3.10
CA GLU A 343 14.59 13.96 -1.98
C GLU A 343 14.60 12.84 -0.93
N ASP A 344 15.57 12.91 -0.02
CA ASP A 344 15.65 11.98 1.11
C ASP A 344 15.91 12.72 2.44
N PRO A 345 15.01 13.61 2.88
CA PRO A 345 15.21 14.39 4.10
C PRO A 345 15.24 13.52 5.36
N GLU A 346 14.71 12.28 5.29
CA GLU A 346 14.81 11.32 6.38
C GLU A 346 16.04 10.38 6.28
N GLY A 347 16.91 10.54 5.28
CA GLY A 347 18.12 9.74 5.10
C GLY A 347 17.87 8.24 4.94
N TYR A 348 16.76 7.84 4.33
CA TYR A 348 16.40 6.43 4.11
C TYR A 348 17.46 5.67 3.31
N GLN A 349 18.12 6.28 2.33
CA GLN A 349 19.17 5.65 1.54
C GLN A 349 20.42 5.27 2.37
N HIS A 350 20.53 5.79 3.59
CA HIS A 350 21.63 5.51 4.54
C HIS A 350 21.18 4.66 5.74
N LYS A 351 19.92 4.19 5.77
CA LYS A 351 19.37 3.37 6.85
C LYS A 351 19.34 1.90 6.49
N TYR A 352 19.49 1.05 7.52
CA TYR A 352 19.21 -0.37 7.41
C TYR A 352 17.70 -0.66 7.38
N ALA A 353 17.35 -1.81 6.82
CA ALA A 353 15.96 -2.22 6.59
C ALA A 353 15.09 -2.26 7.85
N ASP A 354 15.66 -2.61 9.01
CA ASP A 354 15.00 -2.63 10.31
C ASP A 354 14.52 -1.22 10.72
N ALA A 355 15.38 -0.22 10.62
CA ALA A 355 15.03 1.18 10.91
C ALA A 355 13.95 1.71 9.96
N ILE A 356 14.09 1.40 8.65
CA ILE A 356 13.14 1.83 7.62
C ILE A 356 11.76 1.19 7.86
N LEU A 357 11.70 -0.12 8.07
CA LEU A 357 10.44 -0.81 8.35
C LEU A 357 9.79 -0.33 9.65
N LYS A 358 10.57 -0.04 10.70
CA LYS A 358 10.07 0.53 11.95
C LYS A 358 9.40 1.88 11.70
N ASP A 359 10.01 2.78 10.93
CA ASP A 359 9.44 4.09 10.62
C ASP A 359 8.19 4.00 9.71
N ILE A 360 8.26 3.21 8.62
CA ILE A 360 7.14 3.05 7.68
C ILE A 360 5.87 2.52 8.37
N TYR A 361 6.02 1.56 9.29
CA TYR A 361 4.88 0.92 9.98
C TYR A 361 4.50 1.60 11.31
N ARG A 362 5.23 2.64 11.74
CA ARG A 362 4.83 3.49 12.88
C ARG A 362 3.74 4.45 12.41
N ASN A 363 2.49 4.16 12.82
CA ASN A 363 1.36 5.07 12.61
C ASN A 363 1.14 5.96 13.83
#